data_AF-A0A1B4PKU0-F1
#
_entry.id   AF-A0A1B4PKU0-F1
#
_cell.length_a   1.000
_cell.length_b   1.000
_cell.length_c   1.000
_cell.angle_alpha   90.00
_cell.angle_beta   90.00
_cell.angle_gamma   90.00
#
_symmetry.space_group_name_H-M   'P 1'
#
loop_
_entity.id
_entity.type
_entity.pdbx_description
1 polymer ?
#
loop_
_entity_poly.entity_id
_entity_poly.type
_entity_poly.pdbx_seq_one_letter_code
_entity_poly.pdbx_strand_id
1 'polypeptide(L)'
;MNISSSTQVYLRQNIQFEPLINGWYAWFHTLPPLTAALNVAERFLPIMKSYAASPMMHVAACNDPAMRGGPFIDLGGQRVDEIRALIAQTTARATRQLELAKAYKAFSTLLLEQAKGMASDPIYAEIPEVLKGYVEIYYDLNHNPSFRVFESLLYASPFYARDAQSIALSAIDENTPRPFILSTPRLKDERTLFSNMAFDEPALDTLFRMRDTPGSYAKIVDLMRVEEKDEPLFRSFFVEGAPEPKPDRSFDGDDIRIRYFGHACLLIQSRGVSILLDPLISYGYDTRLPRYTFADLPDQIDYVLLTHSHHDHIVLETLLQLRHKIKTVVVGRNFDGFPQDPSLELALRKLGFDDVLEVRDAQEIKLPNGAITAIPFLGEHNDLAIQSKQSFMIRFGNRSVLSIADSCNLDPVLYEHVFRLAGKPDTLFVGMETEGAPPSWVYGPLFPKALPRDIDQSRRARGCKIDEAAALVDGFAFNAAYVYAMGQEPWLNHLLDNTFDENSPSHIQSTQFVAHCKAKGIASEVLYATKEIVLCQN
;
A
#
# COMPACT_ATOMS: atom_id res chain seq x y z
N MET A 1 -5.80 -39.33 -3.22
CA MET A 1 -7.21 -39.09 -3.60
C MET A 1 -7.33 -39.14 -5.12
N ASN A 2 -8.34 -39.82 -5.69
CA ASN A 2 -8.60 -39.83 -7.14
C ASN A 2 -9.41 -38.58 -7.53
N ILE A 3 -8.77 -37.42 -7.54
CA ILE A 3 -9.32 -36.21 -8.14
C ILE A 3 -9.13 -36.37 -9.65
N SER A 4 -10.22 -36.32 -10.43
CA SER A 4 -10.09 -36.37 -11.89
C SER A 4 -9.22 -35.22 -12.37
N SER A 5 -8.15 -35.51 -13.12
CA SER A 5 -7.27 -34.49 -13.70
C SER A 5 -8.01 -33.55 -14.67
N SER A 6 -9.20 -33.94 -15.13
CA SER A 6 -10.05 -33.19 -16.05
C SER A 6 -10.93 -32.13 -15.41
N THR A 7 -11.15 -32.12 -14.08
CA THR A 7 -12.07 -31.16 -13.45
C THR A 7 -11.54 -29.74 -13.58
N GLN A 8 -12.27 -28.91 -14.33
CA GLN A 8 -12.00 -27.49 -14.52
C GLN A 8 -12.82 -26.68 -13.52
N VAL A 9 -12.18 -25.75 -12.82
CA VAL A 9 -12.82 -24.93 -11.79
C VAL A 9 -12.38 -23.46 -11.86
N TYR A 10 -13.21 -22.60 -11.29
CA TYR A 10 -12.96 -21.18 -11.07
C TYR A 10 -12.77 -20.90 -9.58
N LEU A 11 -11.88 -19.98 -9.25
CA LEU A 11 -11.75 -19.44 -7.90
C LEU A 11 -12.96 -18.55 -7.61
N ARG A 12 -13.63 -18.77 -6.47
CA ARG A 12 -14.77 -17.93 -6.07
C ARG A 12 -14.35 -16.47 -5.88
N GLN A 13 -15.24 -15.54 -6.22
CA GLN A 13 -15.00 -14.09 -6.13
C GLN A 13 -14.85 -13.57 -4.69
N ASN A 14 -15.28 -14.36 -3.71
CA ASN A 14 -15.23 -14.04 -2.28
C ASN A 14 -14.11 -14.75 -1.52
N ILE A 15 -13.06 -15.20 -2.21
CA ILE A 15 -11.87 -15.76 -1.53
C ILE A 15 -10.90 -14.63 -1.25
N GLN A 16 -10.77 -14.29 0.03
CA GLN A 16 -9.77 -13.38 0.55
C GLN A 16 -8.37 -13.99 0.42
N PHE A 17 -7.40 -13.12 0.15
CA PHE A 17 -5.98 -13.44 0.13
C PHE A 17 -5.27 -12.47 1.07
N GLU A 18 -4.47 -12.96 2.00
CA GLU A 18 -3.56 -12.12 2.78
C GLU A 18 -2.12 -12.59 2.55
N PRO A 19 -1.23 -11.72 2.02
CA PRO A 19 0.20 -11.98 2.03
C PRO A 19 0.72 -11.76 3.45
N LEU A 20 1.58 -12.66 3.92
CA LEU A 20 2.10 -12.63 5.29
C LEU A 20 3.62 -12.68 5.32
N ILE A 21 4.24 -11.87 6.19
CA ILE A 21 5.66 -11.97 6.55
C ILE A 21 5.75 -12.20 8.04
N ASN A 22 6.42 -13.29 8.43
CA ASN A 22 6.49 -13.72 9.82
C ASN A 22 5.12 -13.92 10.50
N GLY A 23 4.07 -14.27 9.74
CA GLY A 23 2.70 -14.41 10.26
C GLY A 23 1.97 -13.07 10.49
N TRP A 24 2.55 -11.95 10.06
CA TRP A 24 1.91 -10.64 10.06
C TRP A 24 1.47 -10.27 8.65
N TYR A 25 0.39 -9.49 8.54
CA TYR A 25 -0.02 -8.93 7.25
C TYR A 25 1.15 -8.19 6.60
N ALA A 26 1.47 -8.55 5.36
CA ALA A 26 2.57 -7.96 4.63
C ALA A 26 2.12 -6.63 4.01
N TRP A 27 2.84 -5.57 4.35
CA TRP A 27 2.72 -4.23 3.77
C TRP A 27 4.11 -3.72 3.37
N PHE A 28 4.19 -2.63 2.60
CA PHE A 28 5.43 -2.24 1.92
C PHE A 28 6.68 -2.26 2.81
N HIS A 29 6.70 -1.62 3.98
CA HIS A 29 7.89 -1.57 4.85
C HIS A 29 8.25 -2.91 5.53
N THR A 30 7.48 -3.98 5.32
CA THR A 30 7.83 -5.35 5.73
C THR A 30 8.58 -6.14 4.64
N LEU A 31 8.75 -5.58 3.44
CA LEU A 31 9.45 -6.20 2.32
C LEU A 31 10.93 -5.81 2.20
N PRO A 32 11.32 -4.52 2.14
CA PRO A 32 12.72 -4.14 2.05
C PRO A 32 13.51 -4.71 3.24
N PRO A 33 14.66 -5.37 3.03
CA PRO A 33 15.31 -6.17 4.07
C PRO A 33 15.58 -5.42 5.38
N LEU A 34 16.02 -4.16 5.28
CA LEU A 34 16.31 -3.34 6.45
C LEU A 34 15.04 -2.92 7.20
N THR A 35 14.03 -2.39 6.50
CA THR A 35 12.78 -1.96 7.15
C THR A 35 11.99 -3.16 7.69
N ALA A 36 12.05 -4.30 7.00
CA ALA A 36 11.49 -5.57 7.46
C ALA A 36 12.15 -6.01 8.78
N ALA A 37 13.48 -5.97 8.83
CA ALA A 37 14.23 -6.30 10.03
C ALA A 37 13.87 -5.39 11.22
N LEU A 38 13.76 -4.08 10.97
CA LEU A 38 13.38 -3.11 12.00
C LEU A 38 11.94 -3.30 12.48
N ASN A 39 10.99 -3.59 11.59
CA ASN A 39 9.61 -3.90 12.00
C ASN A 39 9.52 -5.19 12.81
N VAL A 40 10.28 -6.24 12.47
CA VAL A 40 10.31 -7.46 13.28
C VAL A 40 10.86 -7.17 14.68
N ALA A 41 11.98 -6.44 14.78
CA ALA A 41 12.68 -6.17 16.03
C ALA A 41 11.93 -5.17 16.94
N GLU A 42 11.43 -4.08 16.37
CA GLU A 42 10.95 -2.90 17.11
C GLU A 42 9.42 -2.78 17.14
N ARG A 43 8.69 -3.52 16.29
CA ARG A 43 7.22 -3.51 16.25
C ARG A 43 6.63 -4.88 16.63
N PHE A 44 6.84 -5.89 15.81
CA PHE A 44 6.12 -7.17 15.93
C PHE A 44 6.47 -7.92 17.21
N LEU A 45 7.77 -8.15 17.49
CA LEU A 45 8.18 -8.86 18.71
C LEU A 45 7.77 -8.11 19.99
N PRO A 46 7.98 -6.78 20.12
CA PRO A 46 7.50 -6.03 21.29
C PRO A 46 6.00 -6.11 21.50
N ILE A 47 5.19 -5.94 20.44
CA ILE A 47 3.73 -6.02 20.53
C ILE A 47 3.27 -7.40 21.02
N MET A 48 3.81 -8.48 20.45
CA MET A 48 3.47 -9.84 20.90
C MET A 48 3.89 -10.11 22.34
N LYS A 49 5.08 -9.65 22.75
CA LYS A 49 5.57 -9.79 24.12
C LYS A 49 4.69 -9.03 25.10
N SER A 50 4.26 -7.82 24.74
CA SER A 50 3.30 -7.02 25.52
C SER A 50 1.99 -7.78 25.71
N TYR A 51 1.41 -8.31 24.63
CA TYR A 51 0.16 -9.07 24.69
C TYR A 51 0.30 -10.33 25.54
N ALA A 52 1.39 -11.09 25.35
CA ALA A 52 1.62 -12.32 26.11
C ALA A 52 1.83 -12.10 27.61
N ALA A 53 2.27 -10.90 28.00
CA ALA A 53 2.44 -10.49 29.38
C ALA A 53 1.15 -9.91 29.99
N SER A 54 0.34 -9.21 29.20
CA SER A 54 -0.85 -8.48 29.69
C SER A 54 -1.98 -8.45 28.66
N PRO A 55 -2.63 -9.59 28.36
CA PRO A 55 -3.64 -9.68 27.30
C PRO A 55 -4.87 -8.81 27.56
N MET A 56 -5.29 -8.65 28.83
CA MET A 56 -6.45 -7.83 29.18
C MET A 56 -6.21 -6.32 29.02
N MET A 57 -4.95 -5.86 29.07
CA MET A 57 -4.61 -4.47 28.76
C MET A 57 -4.83 -4.19 27.28
N HIS A 58 -4.52 -5.14 26.40
CA HIS A 58 -4.79 -5.01 24.97
C HIS A 58 -6.30 -5.00 24.71
N VAL A 59 -7.07 -5.85 25.37
CA VAL A 59 -8.55 -5.81 25.30
C VAL A 59 -9.10 -4.45 25.72
N ALA A 60 -8.58 -3.88 26.83
CA ALA A 60 -9.01 -2.56 27.27
C ALA A 60 -8.67 -1.47 26.24
N ALA A 61 -7.48 -1.52 25.65
CA ALA A 61 -7.05 -0.56 24.64
C ALA A 61 -7.83 -0.68 23.33
N CYS A 62 -8.09 -1.90 22.82
CA CYS A 62 -8.90 -2.09 21.62
C CYS A 62 -10.35 -1.59 21.77
N ASN A 63 -10.87 -1.55 23.00
CA ASN A 63 -12.20 -1.01 23.31
C ASN A 63 -12.21 0.51 23.53
N ASP A 64 -11.04 1.16 23.61
CA ASP A 64 -10.92 2.61 23.77
C ASP A 64 -10.75 3.28 22.39
N PRO A 65 -11.73 4.08 21.92
CA PRO A 65 -11.61 4.79 20.65
C PRO A 65 -10.36 5.68 20.55
N ALA A 66 -9.84 6.20 21.67
CA ALA A 66 -8.64 7.04 21.68
C ALA A 66 -7.33 6.26 21.44
N MET A 67 -7.39 4.92 21.53
CA MET A 67 -6.26 4.02 21.35
C MET A 67 -6.32 3.23 20.04
N ARG A 68 -7.33 3.50 19.19
CA ARG A 68 -7.44 2.93 17.84
C ARG A 68 -6.22 3.22 16.99
N GLY A 69 -5.97 2.33 16.06
CA GLY A 69 -4.73 2.21 15.33
C GLY A 69 -3.62 1.64 16.20
N GLY A 70 -3.57 1.89 17.51
CA GLY A 70 -2.43 1.61 18.39
C GLY A 70 -1.84 0.18 18.38
N PRO A 71 -0.68 -0.01 19.03
CA PRO A 71 0.08 -1.27 18.98
C PRO A 71 -0.51 -2.38 19.86
N PHE A 72 -1.82 -2.65 19.71
CA PHE A 72 -2.59 -3.55 20.54
C PHE A 72 -3.18 -4.70 19.70
N ILE A 73 -2.70 -5.93 19.95
CA ILE A 73 -3.27 -7.17 19.41
C ILE A 73 -4.75 -7.32 19.80
N ASP A 74 -5.62 -7.44 18.79
CA ASP A 74 -7.06 -7.67 18.95
C ASP A 74 -7.40 -9.16 18.81
N LEU A 75 -7.20 -9.91 19.91
CA LEU A 75 -7.55 -11.33 20.01
C LEU A 75 -8.44 -11.63 21.24
N GLY A 76 -9.14 -10.61 21.74
CA GLY A 76 -10.09 -10.75 22.86
C GLY A 76 -9.47 -11.26 24.17
N GLY A 77 -8.15 -11.13 24.35
CA GLY A 77 -7.43 -11.63 25.52
C GLY A 77 -7.17 -13.14 25.50
N GLN A 78 -7.47 -13.81 24.38
CA GLN A 78 -7.33 -15.25 24.19
C GLN A 78 -6.06 -15.60 23.40
N ARG A 79 -5.86 -16.89 23.09
CA ARG A 79 -4.80 -17.38 22.18
C ARG A 79 -3.37 -17.00 22.59
N VAL A 80 -3.14 -16.75 23.89
CA VAL A 80 -1.86 -16.31 24.44
C VAL A 80 -0.73 -17.31 24.17
N ASP A 81 -1.00 -18.61 24.29
CA ASP A 81 0.01 -19.64 24.04
C ASP A 81 0.42 -19.73 22.57
N GLU A 82 -0.50 -19.45 21.65
CA GLU A 82 -0.19 -19.36 20.22
C GLU A 82 0.66 -18.13 19.92
N ILE A 83 0.40 -17.00 20.58
CA ILE A 83 1.27 -15.82 20.50
C ILE A 83 2.67 -16.12 21.06
N ARG A 84 2.78 -16.84 22.18
CA ARG A 84 4.08 -17.29 22.72
C ARG A 84 4.82 -18.20 21.74
N ALA A 85 4.11 -19.12 21.10
CA ALA A 85 4.68 -19.96 20.06
C ALA A 85 5.15 -19.14 18.85
N LEU A 86 4.36 -18.16 18.41
CA LEU A 86 4.72 -17.26 17.30
C LEU A 86 5.93 -16.39 17.64
N ILE A 87 6.07 -15.90 18.88
CA ILE A 87 7.27 -15.20 19.37
C ILE A 87 8.50 -16.09 19.22
N ALA A 88 8.43 -17.35 19.70
CA ALA A 88 9.55 -18.28 19.63
C ALA A 88 9.93 -18.61 18.17
N GLN A 89 8.94 -18.89 17.32
CA GLN A 89 9.15 -19.16 15.90
C GLN A 89 9.74 -17.96 15.16
N THR A 90 9.20 -16.77 15.39
CA THR A 90 9.69 -15.53 14.77
C THR A 90 11.11 -15.23 15.23
N THR A 91 11.41 -15.37 16.52
CA THR A 91 12.76 -15.13 17.05
C THR A 91 13.78 -16.08 16.42
N ALA A 92 13.44 -17.36 16.27
CA ALA A 92 14.32 -18.34 15.65
C ALA A 92 14.53 -18.06 14.15
N ARG A 93 13.44 -17.89 13.39
CA ARG A 93 13.49 -17.66 11.93
C ARG A 93 14.16 -16.33 11.57
N ALA A 94 13.85 -15.27 12.31
CA ALA A 94 14.31 -13.91 12.02
C ALA A 94 15.69 -13.58 12.59
N THR A 95 16.51 -14.57 13.00
CA THR A 95 17.82 -14.34 13.64
C THR A 95 18.68 -13.31 12.88
N ARG A 96 18.83 -13.46 11.56
CA ARG A 96 19.60 -12.54 10.72
C ARG A 96 18.97 -11.15 10.61
N GLN A 97 17.65 -11.07 10.60
CA GLN A 97 16.93 -9.80 10.59
C GLN A 97 17.17 -9.05 11.92
N LEU A 98 17.12 -9.76 13.05
CA LEU A 98 17.40 -9.18 14.37
C LEU A 98 18.86 -8.70 14.49
N GLU A 99 19.81 -9.46 13.93
CA GLU A 99 21.22 -9.03 13.82
C GLU A 99 21.37 -7.76 12.99
N LEU A 100 20.71 -7.68 11.83
CA LEU A 100 20.71 -6.50 10.97
C LEU A 100 20.12 -5.27 11.67
N ALA A 101 18.96 -5.41 12.32
CA ALA A 101 18.31 -4.32 13.06
C ALA A 101 19.22 -3.79 14.18
N LYS A 102 19.85 -4.68 14.95
CA LYS A 102 20.81 -4.32 15.99
C LYS A 102 22.02 -3.60 15.42
N ALA A 103 22.60 -4.11 14.34
CA ALA A 103 23.74 -3.52 13.66
C ALA A 103 23.41 -2.11 13.12
N TYR A 104 22.22 -1.92 12.56
CA TYR A 104 21.74 -0.62 12.08
C TYR A 104 21.66 0.42 13.20
N LYS A 105 21.08 0.08 14.36
CA LYS A 105 20.97 1.01 15.50
C LYS A 105 22.36 1.35 16.07
N ALA A 106 23.23 0.35 16.17
CA ALA A 106 24.62 0.55 16.61
C ALA A 106 25.39 1.45 15.64
N PHE A 107 25.29 1.19 14.33
CA PHE A 107 25.93 2.01 13.30
C PHE A 107 25.40 3.44 13.28
N SER A 108 24.08 3.63 13.41
CA SER A 108 23.48 4.97 13.51
C SER A 108 24.02 5.76 14.71
N THR A 109 24.25 5.08 15.83
CA THR A 109 24.83 5.70 17.04
C THR A 109 26.30 6.03 16.84
N LEU A 110 27.09 5.07 16.33
CA LEU A 110 28.49 5.24 15.99
C LEU A 110 28.71 6.45 15.07
N LEU A 111 27.90 6.56 14.02
CA LEU A 111 27.99 7.64 13.05
C LEU A 111 27.77 9.01 13.71
N LEU A 112 26.72 9.15 14.53
CA LEU A 112 26.44 10.39 15.25
C LEU A 112 27.56 10.78 16.23
N GLU A 113 28.25 9.80 16.81
CA GLU A 113 29.32 10.02 17.79
C GLU A 113 30.67 10.35 17.15
N GLN A 114 31.01 9.74 16.01
CA GLN A 114 32.34 9.85 15.42
C GLN A 114 32.43 10.76 14.19
N ALA A 115 31.38 10.85 13.37
CA ALA A 115 31.41 11.63 12.14
C ALA A 115 31.16 13.12 12.43
N LYS A 116 32.23 13.82 12.84
CA LYS A 116 32.21 15.25 13.24
C LYS A 116 32.70 16.19 12.14
N GLY A 117 32.41 15.88 10.88
CA GLY A 117 32.80 16.67 9.71
C GLY A 117 34.21 16.36 9.16
N MET A 118 34.95 15.46 9.80
CA MET A 118 36.23 14.94 9.29
C MET A 118 35.98 13.81 8.27
N ALA A 119 37.03 13.44 7.52
CA ALA A 119 36.99 12.31 6.58
C ALA A 119 36.43 11.04 7.25
N SER A 120 35.49 10.37 6.59
CA SER A 120 34.76 9.22 7.13
C SER A 120 35.49 7.89 6.96
N ASP A 121 36.59 7.84 6.18
CA ASP A 121 37.36 6.63 5.89
C ASP A 121 37.72 5.81 7.14
N PRO A 122 38.17 6.41 8.27
CA PRO A 122 38.50 5.63 9.47
C PRO A 122 37.29 4.91 10.08
N ILE A 123 36.09 5.49 9.96
CA ILE A 123 34.84 4.95 10.53
C ILE A 123 34.47 3.62 9.85
N TYR A 124 34.88 3.39 8.60
CA TYR A 124 34.59 2.14 7.89
C TYR A 124 35.17 0.90 8.59
N ALA A 125 36.29 1.03 9.30
CA ALA A 125 36.86 -0.06 10.08
C ALA A 125 36.01 -0.45 11.30
N GLU A 126 35.18 0.50 11.78
CA GLU A 126 34.33 0.37 12.96
C GLU A 126 32.87 0.00 12.64
N ILE A 127 32.50 -0.05 11.35
CA ILE A 127 31.19 -0.50 10.90
C ILE A 127 30.93 -1.92 11.45
N PRO A 128 29.76 -2.17 12.06
CA PRO A 128 29.39 -3.51 12.52
C PRO A 128 29.53 -4.55 11.40
N GLU A 129 30.10 -5.73 11.70
CA GLU A 129 30.46 -6.75 10.70
C GLU A 129 29.30 -7.08 9.74
N VAL A 130 28.08 -7.19 10.27
CA VAL A 130 26.83 -7.49 9.54
C VAL A 130 26.50 -6.44 8.47
N LEU A 131 26.97 -5.19 8.61
CA LEU A 131 26.73 -4.08 7.69
C LEU A 131 27.93 -3.76 6.79
N LYS A 132 29.09 -4.40 6.98
CA LYS A 132 30.26 -4.14 6.13
C LYS A 132 29.94 -4.48 4.68
N GLY A 133 30.22 -3.53 3.79
CA GLY A 133 29.93 -3.64 2.35
C GLY A 133 28.46 -3.35 1.98
N TYR A 134 27.59 -3.02 2.93
CA TYR A 134 26.17 -2.70 2.67
C TYR A 134 25.81 -1.23 2.86
N VAL A 135 26.75 -0.39 3.29
CA VAL A 135 26.50 1.03 3.60
C VAL A 135 27.56 1.96 3.01
N GLU A 136 27.15 3.20 2.75
CA GLU A 136 28.04 4.31 2.39
C GLU A 136 27.79 5.49 3.33
N ILE A 137 28.85 6.02 3.93
CA ILE A 137 28.81 7.20 4.82
C ILE A 137 28.98 8.46 3.98
N TYR A 138 28.14 9.47 4.21
CA TYR A 138 28.28 10.78 3.56
C TYR A 138 27.98 11.92 4.55
N TYR A 139 28.33 13.14 4.13
CA TYR A 139 27.90 14.37 4.79
C TYR A 139 26.96 15.13 3.87
N ASP A 140 25.95 15.79 4.43
CA ASP A 140 25.15 16.77 3.70
C ASP A 140 25.94 18.09 3.47
N LEU A 141 25.32 19.06 2.79
CA LEU A 141 25.94 20.37 2.53
C LEU A 141 26.18 21.22 3.79
N ASN A 142 25.60 20.84 4.94
CA ASN A 142 25.82 21.47 6.23
C ASN A 142 26.81 20.68 7.10
N HIS A 143 27.49 19.68 6.52
CA HIS A 143 28.41 18.78 7.21
C HIS A 143 27.76 17.90 8.30
N ASN A 144 26.44 17.67 8.22
CA ASN A 144 25.79 16.67 9.08
C ASN A 144 26.04 15.27 8.51
N PRO A 145 26.48 14.31 9.35
CA PRO A 145 26.72 12.96 8.88
C PRO A 145 25.42 12.20 8.63
N SER A 146 25.41 11.38 7.60
CA SER A 146 24.35 10.44 7.30
C SER A 146 24.93 9.25 6.53
N PHE A 147 24.08 8.31 6.14
CA PHE A 147 24.47 7.17 5.36
C PHE A 147 23.34 6.75 4.42
N ARG A 148 23.71 5.95 3.42
CA ARG A 148 22.75 5.19 2.62
C ARG A 148 23.09 3.71 2.68
N VAL A 149 22.12 2.87 2.37
CA VAL A 149 22.29 1.43 2.25
C VAL A 149 22.26 1.00 0.79
N PHE A 150 23.04 -0.03 0.44
CA PHE A 150 22.98 -0.64 -0.88
C PHE A 150 21.82 -1.64 -0.93
N GLU A 151 20.61 -1.15 -1.20
CA GLU A 151 19.37 -1.96 -1.15
C GLU A 151 19.44 -3.19 -2.06
N SER A 152 19.96 -3.04 -3.28
CA SER A 152 20.11 -4.16 -4.23
C SER A 152 20.98 -5.29 -3.67
N LEU A 153 22.05 -4.95 -2.94
CA LEU A 153 22.90 -5.93 -2.26
C LEU A 153 22.16 -6.57 -1.08
N LEU A 154 21.39 -5.79 -0.31
CA LEU A 154 20.57 -6.34 0.78
C LEU A 154 19.51 -7.32 0.24
N TYR A 155 18.84 -6.99 -0.87
CA TYR A 155 17.88 -7.88 -1.54
C TYR A 155 18.51 -9.13 -2.16
N ALA A 156 19.82 -9.10 -2.45
CA ALA A 156 20.59 -10.25 -2.93
C ALA A 156 21.26 -11.04 -1.79
N SER A 157 21.18 -10.51 -0.56
CA SER A 157 21.78 -11.12 0.61
C SER A 157 20.79 -12.03 1.36
N PRO A 158 21.26 -12.80 2.35
CA PRO A 158 20.39 -13.56 3.22
C PRO A 158 19.50 -12.74 4.17
N PHE A 159 19.58 -11.39 4.14
CA PHE A 159 18.67 -10.53 4.89
C PHE A 159 17.28 -10.40 4.24
N TYR A 160 17.17 -10.66 2.93
CA TYR A 160 15.87 -10.79 2.27
C TYR A 160 15.25 -12.15 2.63
N ALA A 161 14.43 -12.15 3.68
CA ALA A 161 13.82 -13.35 4.26
C ALA A 161 12.65 -13.88 3.41
N ARG A 162 12.94 -14.36 2.20
CA ARG A 162 11.95 -14.97 1.29
C ARG A 162 11.24 -16.17 1.93
N ASP A 163 11.93 -16.91 2.80
CA ASP A 163 11.42 -18.04 3.57
C ASP A 163 10.50 -17.65 4.75
N ALA A 164 10.47 -16.37 5.10
CA ALA A 164 9.51 -15.82 6.06
C ALA A 164 8.17 -15.42 5.44
N GLN A 165 8.06 -15.48 4.10
CA GLN A 165 6.84 -15.21 3.37
C GLN A 165 5.91 -16.43 3.41
N SER A 166 4.62 -16.15 3.57
CA SER A 166 3.54 -17.14 3.54
C SER A 166 2.24 -16.46 3.11
N ILE A 167 1.22 -17.23 2.80
CA ILE A 167 -0.09 -16.71 2.41
C ILE A 167 -1.18 -17.26 3.31
N ALA A 168 -2.29 -16.54 3.41
CA ALA A 168 -3.54 -17.02 3.97
C ALA A 168 -4.68 -16.85 2.95
N LEU A 169 -5.50 -17.88 2.80
CA LEU A 169 -6.69 -17.89 1.95
C LEU A 169 -7.92 -18.28 2.77
N SER A 170 -8.99 -17.51 2.67
CA SER A 170 -10.25 -17.79 3.37
C SER A 170 -11.43 -17.25 2.58
N ALA A 171 -12.62 -17.83 2.76
CA ALA A 171 -13.83 -17.17 2.29
C ALA A 171 -14.12 -15.92 3.14
N ILE A 172 -14.58 -14.85 2.50
CA ILE A 172 -15.03 -13.61 3.13
C ILE A 172 -16.48 -13.30 2.76
N ASP A 173 -17.18 -12.66 3.68
CA ASP A 173 -18.51 -12.05 3.53
C ASP A 173 -18.56 -10.69 4.26
N GLU A 174 -19.74 -10.06 4.31
CA GLU A 174 -19.94 -8.75 4.95
C GLU A 174 -19.68 -8.75 6.48
N ASN A 175 -19.70 -9.91 7.13
CA ASN A 175 -19.56 -10.05 8.58
C ASN A 175 -18.19 -10.61 8.99
N THR A 176 -17.33 -10.90 8.02
CA THR A 176 -16.00 -11.45 8.30
C THR A 176 -15.11 -10.34 8.88
N PRO A 177 -14.68 -10.47 10.15
CA PRO A 177 -13.81 -9.47 10.75
C PRO A 177 -12.43 -9.54 10.11
N ARG A 178 -11.87 -8.38 9.80
CA ARG A 178 -10.50 -8.23 9.31
C ARG A 178 -9.69 -7.45 10.35
N PRO A 179 -8.79 -8.09 11.10
CA PRO A 179 -8.01 -7.40 12.12
C PRO A 179 -7.07 -6.36 11.50
N PHE A 180 -6.89 -5.24 12.19
CA PHE A 180 -6.01 -4.17 11.77
C PHE A 180 -4.57 -4.67 11.51
N ILE A 181 -4.00 -4.29 10.38
CA ILE A 181 -2.80 -4.93 9.82
C ILE A 181 -1.52 -4.62 10.60
N LEU A 182 -1.42 -3.48 11.28
CA LEU A 182 -0.19 -3.08 11.97
C LEU A 182 -0.09 -3.60 13.41
N SER A 183 -1.19 -4.14 13.97
CA SER A 183 -1.26 -4.51 15.39
C SER A 183 -1.50 -5.98 15.65
N THR A 184 -2.07 -6.74 14.70
CA THR A 184 -2.56 -8.10 14.97
C THR A 184 -2.00 -9.15 13.98
N PRO A 185 -1.27 -10.18 14.46
CA PRO A 185 -0.79 -11.27 13.60
C PRO A 185 -1.92 -12.17 13.14
N ARG A 186 -1.71 -12.92 12.05
CA ARG A 186 -2.62 -13.95 11.55
C ARG A 186 -2.24 -15.29 12.14
N LEU A 187 -3.19 -15.89 12.85
CA LEU A 187 -3.04 -17.18 13.51
C LEU A 187 -3.91 -18.22 12.83
N LYS A 188 -3.48 -19.49 12.89
CA LYS A 188 -4.20 -20.61 12.25
C LYS A 188 -5.63 -20.73 12.79
N ASP A 189 -6.59 -20.98 11.91
CA ASP A 189 -7.96 -21.33 12.29
C ASP A 189 -8.55 -22.32 11.27
N GLU A 190 -9.75 -22.84 11.56
CA GLU A 190 -10.40 -23.87 10.72
C GLU A 190 -10.94 -23.34 9.38
N ARG A 191 -11.00 -22.01 9.20
CA ARG A 191 -11.59 -21.36 8.02
C ARG A 191 -10.53 -20.86 7.04
N THR A 192 -9.27 -20.86 7.46
CA THR A 192 -8.18 -20.21 6.75
C THR A 192 -7.11 -21.22 6.37
N LEU A 193 -6.86 -21.34 5.08
CA LEU A 193 -5.76 -22.11 4.55
C LEU A 193 -4.47 -21.28 4.61
N PHE A 194 -3.50 -21.74 5.37
CA PHE A 194 -2.15 -21.16 5.40
C PHE A 194 -1.20 -21.98 4.54
N SER A 195 -0.41 -21.32 3.69
CA SER A 195 0.62 -21.99 2.88
C SER A 195 1.94 -21.22 2.91
N ASN A 196 3.04 -21.95 3.08
CA ASN A 196 4.39 -21.40 3.00
C ASN A 196 4.75 -21.23 1.52
N MET A 197 4.42 -20.05 1.00
CA MET A 197 4.60 -19.69 -0.38
C MET A 197 5.21 -18.29 -0.45
N ALA A 198 6.28 -18.15 -1.23
CA ALA A 198 6.87 -16.86 -1.49
C ALA A 198 6.02 -16.07 -2.49
N PHE A 199 6.06 -14.75 -2.38
CA PHE A 199 5.16 -13.87 -3.12
C PHE A 199 5.46 -13.86 -4.62
N ASP A 200 6.69 -14.13 -5.05
CA ASP A 200 7.12 -14.22 -6.45
C ASP A 200 6.76 -15.55 -7.13
N GLU A 201 6.12 -16.49 -6.43
CA GLU A 201 5.82 -17.81 -7.02
C GLU A 201 4.71 -17.71 -8.09
N PRO A 202 4.91 -18.28 -9.30
CA PRO A 202 3.90 -18.27 -10.38
C PRO A 202 2.59 -19.02 -10.06
N ALA A 203 2.58 -19.82 -9.00
CA ALA A 203 1.38 -20.48 -8.50
C ALA A 203 0.29 -19.46 -8.11
N LEU A 204 0.68 -18.30 -7.56
CA LEU A 204 -0.26 -17.22 -7.23
C LEU A 204 -0.94 -16.65 -8.47
N ASP A 205 -0.18 -16.38 -9.53
CA ASP A 205 -0.75 -15.90 -10.80
C ASP A 205 -1.71 -16.92 -11.41
N THR A 206 -1.35 -18.21 -11.30
CA THR A 206 -2.21 -19.30 -11.77
C THR A 206 -3.51 -19.32 -10.97
N LEU A 207 -3.44 -19.24 -9.63
CA LEU A 207 -4.61 -19.23 -8.75
C LEU A 207 -5.53 -18.04 -9.05
N PHE A 208 -4.98 -16.83 -9.16
CA PHE A 208 -5.82 -15.63 -9.30
C PHE A 208 -6.36 -15.44 -10.71
N ARG A 209 -5.67 -15.96 -11.74
CA ARG A 209 -6.25 -16.09 -13.09
C ARG A 209 -7.50 -16.97 -13.08
N MET A 210 -7.59 -17.92 -12.14
CA MET A 210 -8.77 -18.78 -12.01
C MET A 210 -10.05 -18.05 -11.58
N ARG A 211 -9.99 -16.76 -11.22
CA ARG A 211 -11.20 -15.94 -11.03
C ARG A 211 -11.98 -15.73 -12.32
N ASP A 212 -11.29 -15.66 -13.47
CA ASP A 212 -11.90 -15.35 -14.77
C ASP A 212 -11.80 -16.51 -15.77
N THR A 213 -10.77 -17.35 -15.64
CA THR A 213 -10.48 -18.44 -16.60
C THR A 213 -10.42 -19.78 -15.87
N PRO A 214 -11.12 -20.83 -16.31
CA PRO A 214 -11.09 -22.09 -15.57
C PRO A 214 -9.68 -22.72 -15.59
N GLY A 215 -9.34 -23.42 -14.51
CA GLY A 215 -8.10 -24.18 -14.40
C GLY A 215 -8.31 -25.58 -13.83
N SER A 216 -7.34 -26.49 -14.07
CA SER A 216 -7.38 -27.84 -13.51
C SER A 216 -7.26 -27.81 -11.99
N TYR A 217 -8.26 -28.35 -11.29
CA TYR A 217 -8.24 -28.42 -9.83
C TYR A 217 -7.08 -29.27 -9.30
N ALA A 218 -6.80 -30.42 -9.93
CA ALA A 218 -5.67 -31.28 -9.55
C ALA A 218 -4.33 -30.52 -9.63
N LYS A 219 -4.12 -29.75 -10.72
CA LYS A 219 -2.89 -28.98 -10.91
C LYS A 219 -2.74 -27.86 -9.87
N ILE A 220 -3.82 -27.16 -9.52
CA ILE A 220 -3.72 -26.05 -8.56
C ILE A 220 -3.52 -26.56 -7.12
N VAL A 221 -4.04 -27.73 -6.76
CA VAL A 221 -3.73 -28.42 -5.49
C VAL A 221 -2.22 -28.66 -5.36
N ASP A 222 -1.60 -29.21 -6.41
CA ASP A 222 -0.16 -29.49 -6.45
C ASP A 222 0.66 -28.19 -6.38
N LEU A 223 0.31 -27.17 -7.17
CA LEU A 223 1.01 -25.89 -7.20
C LEU A 223 0.93 -25.14 -5.87
N MET A 224 -0.22 -25.19 -5.19
CA MET A 224 -0.44 -24.52 -3.90
C MET A 224 0.11 -25.32 -2.71
N ARG A 225 0.66 -26.52 -2.96
CA ARG A 225 1.24 -27.44 -1.97
C ARG A 225 0.27 -27.76 -0.83
N VAL A 226 -1.00 -27.98 -1.18
CA VAL A 226 -2.07 -28.21 -0.21
C VAL A 226 -1.91 -29.59 0.43
N GLU A 227 -1.88 -29.63 1.76
CA GLU A 227 -1.81 -30.89 2.50
C GLU A 227 -3.14 -31.65 2.42
N GLU A 228 -3.11 -32.98 2.55
CA GLU A 228 -4.30 -33.83 2.45
C GLU A 228 -5.42 -33.42 3.42
N LYS A 229 -5.04 -32.96 4.63
CA LYS A 229 -5.97 -32.49 5.65
C LYS A 229 -6.68 -31.18 5.27
N ASP A 230 -6.05 -30.35 4.44
CA ASP A 230 -6.50 -29.01 4.09
C ASP A 230 -7.24 -28.98 2.73
N GLU A 231 -7.16 -30.08 1.96
CA GLU A 231 -7.82 -30.23 0.66
C GLU A 231 -9.33 -29.97 0.70
N PRO A 232 -10.11 -30.44 1.71
CA PRO A 232 -11.53 -30.16 1.75
C PRO A 232 -11.86 -28.67 1.87
N LEU A 233 -11.08 -27.93 2.67
CA LEU A 233 -11.22 -26.48 2.80
C LEU A 233 -10.83 -25.79 1.49
N PHE A 234 -9.69 -26.17 0.92
CA PHE A 234 -9.23 -25.60 -0.35
C PHE A 234 -10.21 -25.86 -1.50
N ARG A 235 -10.80 -27.05 -1.58
CA ARG A 235 -11.86 -27.39 -2.55
C ARG A 235 -13.04 -26.44 -2.46
N SER A 236 -13.41 -26.03 -1.26
CA SER A 236 -14.55 -25.12 -1.02
C SER A 236 -14.34 -23.71 -1.60
N PHE A 237 -13.10 -23.37 -1.98
CA PHE A 237 -12.76 -22.08 -2.57
C PHE A 237 -13.07 -22.01 -4.07
N PHE A 238 -13.45 -23.13 -4.68
CA PHE A 238 -13.68 -23.23 -6.12
C PHE A 238 -15.12 -23.60 -6.47
N VAL A 239 -15.51 -23.27 -7.70
CA VAL A 239 -16.80 -23.64 -8.33
C VAL A 239 -16.56 -24.10 -9.77
N GLU A 240 -17.40 -24.99 -10.31
CA GLU A 240 -17.29 -25.45 -11.69
C GLU A 240 -17.98 -24.52 -12.70
N GLY A 241 -18.98 -23.76 -12.27
CA GLY A 241 -19.69 -22.79 -13.09
C GLY A 241 -18.86 -21.54 -13.35
N ALA A 242 -18.85 -21.07 -14.59
CA ALA A 242 -18.21 -19.80 -14.94
C ALA A 242 -18.91 -18.63 -14.22
N PRO A 243 -18.16 -17.69 -13.63
CA PRO A 243 -18.76 -16.45 -13.17
C PRO A 243 -19.30 -15.67 -14.37
N GLU A 244 -20.44 -14.99 -14.20
CA GLU A 244 -20.96 -14.12 -15.25
C GLU A 244 -20.04 -12.91 -15.42
N PRO A 245 -19.39 -12.73 -16.59
CA PRO A 245 -18.56 -11.57 -16.83
C PRO A 245 -19.43 -10.31 -16.89
N LYS A 246 -18.99 -9.25 -16.22
CA LYS A 246 -19.61 -7.93 -16.36
C LYS A 246 -19.32 -7.39 -17.77
N PRO A 247 -20.34 -7.06 -18.58
CA PRO A 247 -20.15 -6.72 -20.00
C PRO A 247 -19.43 -5.38 -20.22
N ASP A 248 -19.37 -4.53 -19.19
CA ASP A 248 -18.87 -3.16 -19.22
C ASP A 248 -17.44 -3.03 -18.66
N ARG A 249 -16.69 -4.13 -18.51
CA ARG A 249 -15.32 -4.13 -17.96
C ARG A 249 -14.30 -3.36 -18.82
N SER A 250 -14.49 -3.36 -20.13
CA SER A 250 -13.64 -2.66 -21.10
C SER A 250 -14.32 -1.39 -21.62
N PHE A 251 -13.53 -0.43 -22.10
CA PHE A 251 -14.03 0.82 -22.66
C PHE A 251 -13.19 1.26 -23.86
N ASP A 252 -13.80 1.18 -25.05
CA ASP A 252 -13.13 1.52 -26.32
C ASP A 252 -13.59 2.86 -26.90
N GLY A 253 -14.43 3.61 -26.17
CA GLY A 253 -14.90 4.93 -26.59
C GLY A 253 -13.81 5.99 -26.61
N ASP A 254 -14.06 7.09 -27.33
CA ASP A 254 -13.17 8.25 -27.41
C ASP A 254 -13.12 9.08 -26.10
N ASP A 255 -14.17 8.98 -25.29
CA ASP A 255 -14.31 9.64 -24.00
C ASP A 255 -13.35 9.08 -22.95
N ILE A 256 -13.27 9.73 -21.78
CA ILE A 256 -12.58 9.18 -20.61
C ILE A 256 -13.64 8.66 -19.64
N ARG A 257 -13.62 7.36 -19.37
CA ARG A 257 -14.41 6.76 -18.30
C ARG A 257 -13.55 6.59 -17.05
N ILE A 258 -14.06 7.04 -15.92
CA ILE A 258 -13.44 6.91 -14.61
C ILE A 258 -14.39 6.14 -13.72
N ARG A 259 -13.93 5.00 -13.19
CA ARG A 259 -14.64 4.22 -12.16
C ARG A 259 -13.88 4.35 -10.85
N TYR A 260 -14.55 4.87 -9.83
CA TYR A 260 -14.07 4.97 -8.46
C TYR A 260 -14.39 3.66 -7.73
N PHE A 261 -13.34 2.91 -7.35
CA PHE A 261 -13.47 1.61 -6.67
C PHE A 261 -13.52 1.76 -5.14
N GLY A 262 -13.12 2.90 -4.60
CA GLY A 262 -13.03 3.20 -3.17
C GLY A 262 -11.67 3.78 -2.79
N HIS A 263 -11.62 4.58 -1.72
CA HIS A 263 -10.43 5.27 -1.23
C HIS A 263 -9.65 6.00 -2.35
N ALA A 264 -8.43 5.60 -2.70
CA ALA A 264 -7.64 6.24 -3.76
C ALA A 264 -7.71 5.49 -5.10
N CYS A 265 -8.46 4.39 -5.17
CA CYS A 265 -8.45 3.48 -6.31
C CYS A 265 -9.35 3.98 -7.45
N LEU A 266 -8.73 4.40 -8.55
CA LEU A 266 -9.40 4.87 -9.76
C LEU A 266 -9.03 3.99 -10.97
N LEU A 267 -10.04 3.48 -11.68
CA LEU A 267 -9.84 2.89 -12.99
C LEU A 267 -10.23 3.90 -14.07
N ILE A 268 -9.24 4.36 -14.84
CA ILE A 268 -9.39 5.35 -15.91
C ILE A 268 -9.20 4.63 -17.26
N GLN A 269 -10.18 4.72 -18.15
CA GLN A 269 -10.18 4.03 -19.43
C GLN A 269 -10.55 4.98 -20.57
N SER A 270 -9.85 4.85 -21.71
CA SER A 270 -10.15 5.55 -22.95
C SER A 270 -9.50 4.80 -24.11
N ARG A 271 -10.22 4.64 -25.24
CA ARG A 271 -9.70 4.05 -26.48
C ARG A 271 -8.95 2.72 -26.29
N GLY A 272 -9.47 1.85 -25.42
CA GLY A 272 -8.87 0.54 -25.14
C GLY A 272 -7.64 0.56 -24.22
N VAL A 273 -7.20 1.73 -23.74
CA VAL A 273 -6.16 1.85 -22.70
C VAL A 273 -6.82 1.82 -21.33
N SER A 274 -6.30 0.99 -20.41
CA SER A 274 -6.76 0.91 -19.02
C SER A 274 -5.65 1.26 -18.03
N ILE A 275 -5.91 2.29 -17.21
CA ILE A 275 -4.99 2.80 -16.18
C ILE A 275 -5.65 2.61 -14.81
N LEU A 276 -4.99 1.91 -13.90
CA LEU A 276 -5.46 1.70 -12.52
C LEU A 276 -4.55 2.45 -11.55
N LEU A 277 -5.08 3.46 -10.87
CA LEU A 277 -4.38 4.25 -9.86
C LEU A 277 -4.61 3.63 -8.48
N ASP A 278 -3.57 3.55 -7.64
CA ASP A 278 -3.56 3.09 -6.25
C ASP A 278 -4.50 1.90 -5.98
N PRO A 279 -4.20 0.71 -6.55
CA PRO A 279 -5.11 -0.42 -6.58
C PRO A 279 -5.51 -0.88 -5.17
N LEU A 280 -6.80 -0.78 -4.89
CA LEU A 280 -7.43 -1.34 -3.70
C LEU A 280 -8.80 -1.91 -4.09
N ILE A 281 -8.87 -3.23 -4.23
CA ILE A 281 -10.02 -3.90 -4.83
C ILE A 281 -10.77 -4.73 -3.80
N SER A 282 -12.08 -4.55 -3.74
CA SER A 282 -12.95 -5.31 -2.86
C SER A 282 -13.28 -6.70 -3.42
N TYR A 283 -13.75 -7.61 -2.56
CA TYR A 283 -14.18 -8.95 -2.95
C TYR A 283 -15.67 -9.01 -3.33
N GLY A 284 -16.04 -9.95 -4.20
CA GLY A 284 -17.41 -10.12 -4.68
C GLY A 284 -18.24 -11.04 -3.80
N TYR A 285 -19.15 -10.47 -3.02
CA TYR A 285 -20.17 -11.16 -2.22
C TYR A 285 -21.36 -10.22 -1.97
N ASP A 286 -22.51 -10.77 -1.54
CA ASP A 286 -23.71 -9.98 -1.28
C ASP A 286 -23.48 -8.94 -0.18
N THR A 287 -23.82 -7.69 -0.47
CA THR A 287 -23.53 -6.54 0.39
C THR A 287 -24.59 -5.47 0.23
N ARG A 288 -24.81 -4.69 1.29
CA ARG A 288 -25.72 -3.53 1.23
C ARG A 288 -25.12 -2.34 0.48
N LEU A 289 -23.81 -2.13 0.61
CA LEU A 289 -23.10 -1.05 -0.06
C LEU A 289 -22.62 -1.51 -1.44
N PRO A 290 -22.90 -0.77 -2.52
CA PRO A 290 -22.39 -1.09 -3.84
C PRO A 290 -20.86 -0.98 -3.84
N ARG A 291 -20.19 -1.90 -4.52
CA ARG A 291 -18.72 -1.93 -4.60
C ARG A 291 -18.29 -2.47 -5.97
N TYR A 292 -17.21 -1.92 -6.51
CA TYR A 292 -16.51 -2.55 -7.62
C TYR A 292 -15.49 -3.55 -7.04
N THR A 293 -15.32 -4.66 -7.73
CA THR A 293 -14.61 -5.85 -7.28
C THR A 293 -13.61 -6.31 -8.35
N PHE A 294 -12.89 -7.40 -8.07
CA PHE A 294 -12.03 -8.03 -9.08
C PHE A 294 -12.78 -8.39 -10.37
N ALA A 295 -14.08 -8.71 -10.29
CA ALA A 295 -14.91 -9.05 -11.44
C ALA A 295 -15.22 -7.85 -12.35
N ASP A 296 -15.01 -6.62 -11.88
CA ASP A 296 -15.30 -5.39 -12.60
C ASP A 296 -14.08 -4.84 -13.36
N LEU A 297 -12.89 -5.40 -13.12
CA LEU A 297 -11.63 -4.98 -13.76
C LEU A 297 -11.53 -5.50 -15.20
N PRO A 298 -10.83 -4.80 -16.11
CA PRO A 298 -10.58 -5.31 -17.46
C PRO A 298 -9.73 -6.59 -17.44
N ASP A 299 -9.67 -7.29 -18.59
CA ASP A 299 -8.82 -8.49 -18.72
C ASP A 299 -7.33 -8.15 -18.61
N GLN A 300 -6.95 -6.93 -18.98
CA GLN A 300 -5.60 -6.40 -18.94
C GLN A 300 -5.61 -4.95 -18.43
N ILE A 301 -4.60 -4.59 -17.65
CA ILE A 301 -4.34 -3.24 -17.15
C ILE A 301 -3.01 -2.80 -17.75
N ASP A 302 -3.03 -1.77 -18.60
CA ASP A 302 -1.82 -1.32 -19.29
C ASP A 302 -0.86 -0.64 -18.32
N TYR A 303 -1.40 0.20 -17.43
CA TYR A 303 -0.61 0.92 -16.44
C TYR A 303 -1.25 0.83 -15.07
N VAL A 304 -0.49 0.39 -14.07
CA VAL A 304 -0.79 0.65 -12.67
C VAL A 304 0.03 1.85 -12.22
N LEU A 305 -0.62 2.87 -11.68
CA LEU A 305 0.04 4.06 -11.15
C LEU A 305 -0.01 3.99 -9.63
N LEU A 306 1.16 3.99 -8.98
CA LEU A 306 1.26 4.00 -7.52
C LEU A 306 1.78 5.36 -7.08
N THR A 307 0.96 6.10 -6.34
CA THR A 307 1.27 7.47 -5.95
C THR A 307 2.41 7.52 -4.94
N HIS A 308 2.29 6.81 -3.83
CA HIS A 308 3.30 6.83 -2.76
C HIS A 308 3.25 5.60 -1.86
N SER A 309 4.26 5.44 -1.02
CA SER A 309 4.57 4.18 -0.34
C SER A 309 3.82 3.93 0.99
N HIS A 310 2.60 4.45 1.15
CA HIS A 310 1.75 4.17 2.31
C HIS A 310 0.91 2.90 2.11
N HIS A 311 0.43 2.33 3.21
CA HIS A 311 -0.11 0.97 3.25
C HIS A 311 -1.52 0.85 2.67
N ASP A 312 -2.22 1.97 2.53
CA ASP A 312 -3.52 2.16 1.91
C ASP A 312 -3.44 2.47 0.39
N HIS A 313 -2.25 2.84 -0.11
CA HIS A 313 -1.97 3.04 -1.55
C HIS A 313 -1.17 1.87 -2.16
N ILE A 314 -0.33 1.20 -1.37
CA ILE A 314 0.45 0.02 -1.77
C ILE A 314 -0.09 -1.23 -1.07
N VAL A 315 -1.20 -1.73 -1.59
CA VAL A 315 -1.89 -2.89 -1.01
C VAL A 315 -1.39 -4.19 -1.68
N LEU A 316 -0.41 -4.85 -1.04
CA LEU A 316 0.21 -6.07 -1.56
C LEU A 316 -0.81 -7.20 -1.83
N GLU A 317 -1.85 -7.29 -1.00
CA GLU A 317 -2.99 -8.19 -1.22
C GLU A 317 -3.66 -7.98 -2.58
N THR A 318 -3.84 -6.73 -3.00
CA THR A 318 -4.42 -6.41 -4.30
C THR A 318 -3.40 -6.61 -5.41
N LEU A 319 -2.20 -6.07 -5.25
CA LEU A 319 -1.16 -6.10 -6.27
C LEU A 319 -0.77 -7.51 -6.68
N LEU A 320 -0.56 -8.43 -5.72
CA LEU A 320 -0.20 -9.82 -6.03
C LEU A 320 -1.34 -10.58 -6.73
N GLN A 321 -2.60 -10.24 -6.45
CA GLN A 321 -3.74 -10.80 -7.17
C GLN A 321 -3.83 -10.29 -8.61
N LEU A 322 -3.45 -9.03 -8.84
CA LEU A 322 -3.51 -8.38 -10.14
C LEU A 322 -2.24 -8.56 -10.99
N ARG A 323 -1.14 -9.05 -10.42
CA ARG A 323 0.16 -9.19 -11.12
C ARG A 323 0.04 -9.82 -12.50
N HIS A 324 -0.79 -10.85 -12.64
CA HIS A 324 -1.04 -11.55 -13.90
C HIS A 324 -1.82 -10.76 -14.98
N LYS A 325 -2.43 -9.61 -14.62
CA LYS A 325 -3.20 -8.70 -15.50
C LYS A 325 -2.47 -7.39 -15.78
N ILE A 326 -1.41 -7.07 -15.03
CA ILE A 326 -0.74 -5.78 -15.10
C ILE A 326 0.40 -5.89 -16.11
N LYS A 327 0.45 -4.95 -17.07
CA LYS A 327 1.58 -4.84 -18.00
C LYS A 327 2.71 -4.06 -17.36
N THR A 328 2.49 -2.78 -17.03
CA THR A 328 3.51 -1.89 -16.46
C THR A 328 3.05 -1.32 -15.13
N VAL A 329 3.90 -1.35 -14.11
CA VAL A 329 3.70 -0.58 -12.87
C VAL A 329 4.56 0.68 -12.92
N VAL A 330 3.99 1.83 -12.60
CA VAL A 330 4.68 3.12 -12.57
C VAL A 330 4.78 3.58 -11.12
N VAL A 331 6.00 3.92 -10.68
CA VAL A 331 6.30 4.35 -9.31
C VAL A 331 7.17 5.60 -9.31
N GLY A 332 7.03 6.43 -8.28
CA GLY A 332 7.94 7.55 -8.05
C GLY A 332 9.35 7.07 -7.69
N ARG A 333 10.37 7.69 -8.26
CA ARG A 333 11.77 7.41 -7.92
C ARG A 333 12.07 7.76 -6.47
N ASN A 334 12.76 6.88 -5.74
CA ASN A 334 13.16 7.12 -4.36
C ASN A 334 14.54 7.81 -4.22
N PHE A 335 14.86 8.25 -3.01
CA PHE A 335 16.24 8.51 -2.60
C PHE A 335 16.95 7.18 -2.33
N ASP A 336 17.72 6.73 -3.32
CA ASP A 336 18.38 5.42 -3.30
C ASP A 336 19.17 5.18 -2.00
N GLY A 337 18.78 4.12 -1.28
CA GLY A 337 19.42 3.69 -0.05
C GLY A 337 19.01 4.44 1.22
N PHE A 338 18.00 5.31 1.19
CA PHE A 338 17.51 5.98 2.41
C PHE A 338 16.59 5.02 3.17
N PRO A 339 16.85 4.68 4.45
CA PRO A 339 16.04 3.70 5.18
C PRO A 339 14.56 4.05 5.31
N GLN A 340 14.22 5.34 5.34
CA GLN A 340 12.84 5.83 5.35
C GLN A 340 12.16 5.85 3.97
N ASP A 341 12.93 5.71 2.89
CA ASP A 341 12.48 5.80 1.50
C ASP A 341 13.01 4.61 0.67
N PRO A 342 12.70 3.37 1.08
CA PRO A 342 13.18 2.20 0.35
C PRO A 342 12.57 2.15 -1.06
N SER A 343 13.28 1.55 -2.02
CA SER A 343 12.84 1.51 -3.41
C SER A 343 11.60 0.62 -3.61
N LEU A 344 10.49 1.24 -4.04
CA LEU A 344 9.30 0.52 -4.51
C LEU A 344 9.60 -0.31 -5.76
N GLU A 345 10.46 0.18 -6.65
CA GLU A 345 10.83 -0.55 -7.88
C GLU A 345 11.52 -1.87 -7.55
N LEU A 346 12.55 -1.84 -6.71
CA LEU A 346 13.27 -3.04 -6.32
C LEU A 346 12.34 -4.02 -5.60
N ALA A 347 11.46 -3.52 -4.73
CA ALA A 347 10.49 -4.34 -4.03
C ALA A 347 9.53 -5.04 -5.00
N LEU A 348 8.91 -4.30 -5.93
CA LEU A 348 7.96 -4.86 -6.90
C LEU A 348 8.63 -5.87 -7.84
N ARG A 349 9.86 -5.61 -8.31
CA ARG A 349 10.60 -6.62 -9.08
C ARG A 349 10.86 -7.88 -8.28
N LYS A 350 11.17 -7.76 -6.99
CA LYS A 350 11.33 -8.90 -6.07
C LYS A 350 10.02 -9.65 -5.79
N LEU A 351 8.88 -9.01 -6.01
CA LEU A 351 7.55 -9.63 -6.00
C LEU A 351 7.14 -10.19 -7.37
N GLY A 352 8.03 -10.21 -8.38
CA GLY A 352 7.74 -10.80 -9.69
C GLY A 352 7.00 -9.89 -10.69
N PHE A 353 6.97 -8.58 -10.47
CA PHE A 353 6.52 -7.64 -11.50
C PHE A 353 7.64 -7.44 -12.53
N ASP A 354 7.40 -7.85 -13.77
CA ASP A 354 8.41 -7.86 -14.83
C ASP A 354 8.74 -6.44 -15.36
N ASP A 355 7.73 -5.58 -15.47
CA ASP A 355 7.88 -4.22 -15.98
C ASP A 355 7.45 -3.19 -14.92
N VAL A 356 8.46 -2.57 -14.30
CA VAL A 356 8.30 -1.51 -13.31
C VAL A 356 9.10 -0.30 -13.79
N LEU A 357 8.40 0.81 -13.98
CA LEU A 357 8.94 2.07 -14.50
C LEU A 357 9.03 3.10 -13.37
N GLU A 358 10.26 3.50 -13.03
CA GLU A 358 10.47 4.67 -12.18
C GLU A 358 10.31 5.97 -12.96
N VAL A 359 9.57 6.91 -12.39
CA VAL A 359 9.37 8.25 -12.96
C VAL A 359 9.94 9.34 -12.06
N ARG A 360 10.38 10.42 -12.70
CA ARG A 360 10.80 11.67 -12.06
C ARG A 360 9.67 12.69 -12.14
N ASP A 361 9.79 13.72 -11.32
CA ASP A 361 8.96 14.92 -11.38
C ASP A 361 8.87 15.47 -12.82
N ALA A 362 7.63 15.73 -13.27
CA ALA A 362 7.28 16.21 -14.61
C ALA A 362 7.66 15.28 -15.77
N GLN A 363 8.02 14.01 -15.51
CA GLN A 363 8.27 13.04 -16.56
C GLN A 363 6.95 12.60 -17.22
N GLU A 364 6.92 12.67 -18.56
CA GLU A 364 5.78 12.24 -19.37
C GLU A 364 5.98 10.81 -19.91
N ILE A 365 4.98 9.95 -19.73
CA ILE A 365 4.81 8.65 -20.37
C ILE A 365 3.80 8.83 -21.49
N LYS A 366 4.21 8.57 -22.73
CA LYS A 366 3.34 8.74 -23.91
C LYS A 366 2.37 7.58 -24.03
N LEU A 367 1.11 7.90 -24.27
CA LEU A 367 0.05 6.96 -24.59
C LEU A 367 -0.47 7.20 -26.02
N PRO A 368 -1.18 6.23 -26.62
CA PRO A 368 -1.98 6.51 -27.81
C PRO A 368 -2.97 7.65 -27.54
N ASN A 369 -2.84 8.77 -28.26
CA ASN A 369 -3.67 9.98 -28.13
C ASN A 369 -3.75 10.57 -26.70
N GLY A 370 -2.70 10.38 -25.91
CA GLY A 370 -2.69 10.82 -24.52
C GLY A 370 -1.31 10.76 -23.87
N ALA A 371 -1.28 11.04 -22.58
CA ALA A 371 -0.08 10.94 -21.77
C ALA A 371 -0.41 10.78 -20.29
N ILE A 372 0.53 10.19 -19.55
CA ILE A 372 0.57 10.19 -18.08
C ILE A 372 1.77 11.06 -17.71
N THR A 373 1.58 12.10 -16.90
CA THR A 373 2.66 12.93 -16.39
C THR A 373 2.75 12.76 -14.89
N ALA A 374 3.94 12.43 -14.38
CA ALA A 374 4.22 12.43 -12.96
C ALA A 374 4.33 13.88 -12.45
N ILE A 375 3.63 14.19 -11.37
CA ILE A 375 3.48 15.52 -10.81
C ILE A 375 4.08 15.52 -9.41
N PRO A 376 4.90 16.52 -9.04
CA PRO A 376 5.47 16.58 -7.70
C PRO A 376 4.39 16.50 -6.60
N PHE A 377 4.63 15.62 -5.63
CA PHE A 377 3.79 15.42 -4.45
C PHE A 377 4.47 16.07 -3.24
N LEU A 378 3.75 16.93 -2.51
CA LEU A 378 4.26 17.62 -1.32
C LEU A 378 3.49 17.22 -0.06
N GLY A 379 4.16 17.32 1.09
CA GLY A 379 3.53 17.07 2.40
C GLY A 379 3.35 15.59 2.72
N GLU A 380 2.50 15.33 3.72
CA GLU A 380 1.97 14.02 4.12
C GLU A 380 2.99 12.97 4.61
N HIS A 381 4.29 13.16 4.38
CA HIS A 381 5.31 12.18 4.79
C HIS A 381 6.06 12.59 6.06
N ASN A 382 5.34 13.26 6.98
CA ASN A 382 5.85 13.76 8.26
C ASN A 382 7.19 14.53 8.14
N ASP A 383 7.47 15.26 7.06
CA ASP A 383 8.75 15.94 6.80
C ASP A 383 9.99 15.01 6.78
N LEU A 384 9.79 13.72 6.51
CA LEU A 384 10.89 12.79 6.27
C LEU A 384 11.40 12.96 4.83
N ALA A 385 12.71 12.73 4.64
CA ALA A 385 13.31 12.74 3.30
C ALA A 385 12.89 11.49 2.54
N ILE A 386 11.70 11.56 1.93
CA ILE A 386 11.06 10.52 1.12
C ILE A 386 10.72 11.14 -0.24
N GLN A 387 11.24 10.58 -1.32
CA GLN A 387 11.02 11.05 -2.69
C GLN A 387 10.04 10.15 -3.47
N SER A 388 9.81 8.91 -3.04
CA SER A 388 8.92 7.93 -3.68
C SER A 388 7.43 8.26 -3.57
N LYS A 389 7.06 9.50 -3.90
CA LYS A 389 5.71 10.05 -3.88
C LYS A 389 5.47 10.94 -5.09
N GLN A 390 4.40 10.69 -5.82
CA GLN A 390 4.02 11.36 -7.06
C GLN A 390 2.50 11.46 -7.16
N SER A 391 2.03 12.62 -7.61
CA SER A 391 0.69 12.78 -8.15
C SER A 391 0.71 12.48 -9.65
N PHE A 392 -0.45 12.25 -10.28
CA PHE A 392 -0.50 11.93 -11.71
C PHE A 392 -1.51 12.78 -12.47
N MET A 393 -1.07 13.31 -13.61
CA MET A 393 -1.92 13.91 -14.63
C MET A 393 -2.12 12.92 -15.76
N ILE A 394 -3.35 12.48 -16.01
CA ILE A 394 -3.72 11.62 -17.13
C ILE A 394 -4.48 12.45 -18.15
N ARG A 395 -4.01 12.49 -19.40
CA ARG A 395 -4.65 13.24 -20.49
C ARG A 395 -4.97 12.32 -21.65
N PHE A 396 -6.20 12.43 -22.16
CA PHE A 396 -6.60 11.85 -23.44
C PHE A 396 -7.34 12.91 -24.26
N GLY A 397 -6.86 13.18 -25.48
CA GLY A 397 -7.41 14.23 -26.33
C GLY A 397 -7.40 15.59 -25.61
N ASN A 398 -8.58 16.21 -25.50
CA ASN A 398 -8.78 17.52 -24.87
C ASN A 398 -9.21 17.42 -23.40
N ARG A 399 -9.30 16.21 -22.84
CA ARG A 399 -9.69 15.98 -21.44
C ARG A 399 -8.52 15.51 -20.61
N SER A 400 -8.49 15.94 -19.36
CA SER A 400 -7.40 15.68 -18.44
C SER A 400 -7.88 15.53 -17.00
N VAL A 401 -7.29 14.57 -16.31
CA VAL A 401 -7.59 14.19 -14.92
C VAL A 401 -6.31 14.35 -14.11
N LEU A 402 -6.34 15.23 -13.12
CA LEU A 402 -5.31 15.35 -12.11
C LEU A 402 -5.76 14.60 -10.87
N SER A 403 -4.96 13.62 -10.45
CA SER A 403 -5.15 12.90 -9.21
C SER A 403 -3.95 13.12 -8.31
N ILE A 404 -4.19 13.72 -7.14
CA ILE A 404 -3.12 14.14 -6.25
C ILE A 404 -2.95 13.28 -5.00
N ALA A 405 -3.78 12.25 -4.81
CA ALA A 405 -3.85 11.46 -3.59
C ALA A 405 -3.82 12.39 -2.38
N ASP A 406 -2.91 12.15 -1.45
CA ASP A 406 -2.80 12.90 -0.21
C ASP A 406 -1.77 14.03 -0.30
N SER A 407 -1.36 14.40 -1.51
CA SER A 407 -0.49 15.55 -1.70
C SER A 407 -1.16 16.79 -1.15
N CYS A 408 -0.39 17.55 -0.39
CA CYS A 408 -0.77 18.87 0.09
C CYS A 408 -0.44 19.93 -0.95
N ASN A 409 -1.28 20.96 -1.06
CA ASN A 409 -0.96 22.16 -1.82
C ASN A 409 -0.24 23.19 -0.92
N LEU A 410 0.99 22.85 -0.48
CA LEU A 410 1.79 23.69 0.42
C LEU A 410 2.33 24.96 -0.25
N ASP A 411 2.58 24.90 -1.56
CA ASP A 411 3.03 26.02 -2.38
C ASP A 411 2.27 26.02 -3.72
N PRO A 412 1.22 26.83 -3.86
CA PRO A 412 0.42 26.90 -5.09
C PRO A 412 1.23 27.25 -6.34
N VAL A 413 2.37 27.93 -6.20
CA VAL A 413 3.24 28.33 -7.33
C VAL A 413 3.83 27.09 -8.02
N LEU A 414 3.99 25.97 -7.29
CA LEU A 414 4.38 24.68 -7.87
C LEU A 414 3.46 24.30 -9.03
N TYR A 415 2.14 24.38 -8.83
CA TYR A 415 1.16 23.98 -9.83
C TYR A 415 1.15 24.92 -11.04
N GLU A 416 1.53 26.20 -10.88
CA GLU A 416 1.72 27.11 -12.03
C GLU A 416 2.85 26.64 -12.95
N HIS A 417 3.95 26.16 -12.37
CA HIS A 417 5.07 25.59 -13.12
C HIS A 417 4.69 24.27 -13.78
N VAL A 418 4.04 23.37 -13.02
CA VAL A 418 3.58 22.07 -13.50
C VAL A 418 2.62 22.23 -14.69
N PHE A 419 1.58 23.05 -14.57
CA PHE A 419 0.57 23.18 -15.62
C PHE A 419 1.06 23.98 -16.83
N ARG A 420 2.14 24.77 -16.69
CA ARG A 420 2.84 25.34 -17.84
C ARG A 420 3.51 24.27 -18.71
N LEU A 421 3.96 23.16 -18.10
CA LEU A 421 4.61 22.05 -18.77
C LEU A 421 3.62 20.98 -19.23
N ALA A 422 2.74 20.52 -18.33
CA ALA A 422 1.85 19.39 -18.55
C ALA A 422 0.50 19.76 -19.19
N GLY A 423 0.18 21.06 -19.25
CA GLY A 423 -1.16 21.56 -19.55
C GLY A 423 -2.04 21.64 -18.30
N LYS A 424 -3.18 22.32 -18.43
CA LYS A 424 -4.13 22.53 -17.32
C LYS A 424 -5.10 21.35 -17.22
N PRO A 425 -5.39 20.84 -16.01
CA PRO A 425 -6.38 19.80 -15.78
C PRO A 425 -7.82 20.28 -15.97
N ASP A 426 -8.71 19.36 -16.36
CA ASP A 426 -10.16 19.57 -16.34
C ASP A 426 -10.79 19.09 -15.04
N THR A 427 -10.33 17.96 -14.51
CA THR A 427 -10.91 17.27 -13.36
C THR A 427 -9.85 17.04 -12.28
N LEU A 428 -10.17 17.36 -11.02
CA LEU A 428 -9.33 17.11 -9.85
C LEU A 428 -9.88 15.93 -9.02
N PHE A 429 -8.99 15.06 -8.54
CA PHE A 429 -9.21 14.13 -7.43
C PHE A 429 -8.22 14.46 -6.31
N VAL A 430 -8.72 14.81 -5.13
CA VAL A 430 -7.93 15.30 -3.99
C VAL A 430 -8.27 14.55 -2.70
N GLY A 431 -7.25 14.04 -2.02
CA GLY A 431 -7.33 13.48 -0.68
C GLY A 431 -7.38 14.59 0.38
N MET A 432 -8.31 14.47 1.32
CA MET A 432 -8.52 15.46 2.38
C MET A 432 -8.57 14.83 3.78
N GLU A 433 -7.74 13.81 4.01
CA GLU A 433 -7.50 13.30 5.37
C GLU A 433 -6.62 14.29 6.15
N THR A 434 -7.25 15.28 6.77
CA THR A 434 -6.59 16.51 7.23
C THR A 434 -5.83 16.41 8.56
N GLU A 435 -6.01 15.31 9.30
CA GLU A 435 -5.36 15.11 10.60
C GLU A 435 -4.09 14.28 10.49
N GLY A 436 -4.18 13.09 9.89
CA GLY A 436 -3.04 12.24 9.58
C GLY A 436 -2.33 11.62 10.79
N ALA A 437 -1.52 10.58 10.61
CA ALA A 437 -0.78 9.97 11.73
C ALA A 437 0.55 10.70 12.05
N PRO A 438 1.08 10.63 13.28
CA PRO A 438 2.43 11.11 13.59
C PRO A 438 3.52 10.17 13.02
N PRO A 439 4.77 10.62 12.85
CA PRO A 439 5.85 9.82 12.27
C PRO A 439 6.15 8.56 13.06
N SER A 440 6.01 8.58 14.39
CA SER A 440 6.21 7.39 15.23
C SER A 440 5.27 6.25 14.86
N TRP A 441 4.12 6.54 14.26
CA TRP A 441 3.11 5.55 13.95
C TRP A 441 3.58 4.52 12.92
N VAL A 442 4.05 5.00 11.76
CA VAL A 442 4.55 4.16 10.66
C VAL A 442 6.07 3.99 10.75
N TYR A 443 6.80 5.09 10.92
CA TYR A 443 8.26 5.14 10.81
C TYR A 443 8.99 4.97 12.14
N GLY A 444 8.28 4.89 13.27
CA GLY A 444 8.85 4.70 14.62
C GLY A 444 9.95 3.63 14.70
N PRO A 445 9.73 2.40 14.16
CA PRO A 445 10.76 1.35 14.12
C PRO A 445 12.09 1.78 13.49
N LEU A 446 12.05 2.72 12.54
CA LEU A 446 13.22 3.17 11.79
C LEU A 446 14.09 4.14 12.60
N PHE A 447 13.50 4.90 13.52
CA PHE A 447 14.22 5.92 14.26
C PHE A 447 15.23 5.33 15.24
N PRO A 448 16.53 5.70 15.17
CA PRO A 448 17.54 5.22 16.13
C PRO A 448 17.20 5.57 17.58
N LYS A 449 16.46 6.67 17.79
CA LYS A 449 15.94 7.12 19.08
C LYS A 449 14.50 7.59 18.90
N ALA A 450 13.65 7.37 19.90
CA ALA A 450 12.30 7.90 19.90
C ALA A 450 12.30 9.43 19.83
N LEU A 451 11.32 9.98 19.12
CA LEU A 451 11.11 11.42 19.05
C LEU A 451 10.54 11.95 20.38
N PRO A 452 10.93 13.15 20.83
CA PRO A 452 10.20 13.88 21.86
C PRO A 452 8.73 14.05 21.46
N ARG A 453 7.81 13.95 22.43
CA ARG A 453 6.36 13.89 22.18
C ARG A 453 5.83 15.12 21.42
N ASP A 454 6.31 16.31 21.75
CA ASP A 454 5.93 17.55 21.09
C ASP A 454 6.37 17.57 19.61
N ILE A 455 7.59 17.14 19.32
CA ILE A 455 8.11 17.01 17.95
C ILE A 455 7.31 15.97 17.17
N ASP A 456 7.09 14.79 17.77
CA ASP A 456 6.32 13.71 17.15
C ASP A 456 4.91 14.16 16.78
N GLN A 457 4.19 14.80 17.72
CA GLN A 457 2.81 15.21 17.49
C GLN A 457 2.68 16.42 16.56
N SER A 458 3.76 17.19 16.35
CA SER A 458 3.76 18.34 15.43
C SER A 458 3.87 17.96 13.95
N ARG A 459 4.46 16.80 13.64
CA ARG A 459 4.70 16.33 12.26
C ARG A 459 3.62 15.34 11.88
N ARG A 460 2.82 15.61 10.86
CA ARG A 460 1.61 14.81 10.55
C ARG A 460 1.57 14.32 9.11
N ALA A 461 1.06 13.11 8.94
CA ALA A 461 0.85 12.47 7.65
C ALA A 461 -0.55 12.77 7.13
N ARG A 462 -0.78 14.05 6.81
CA ARG A 462 -2.09 14.60 6.47
C ARG A 462 -2.15 15.06 5.02
N GLY A 463 -3.32 14.90 4.42
CA GLY A 463 -3.66 15.40 3.08
C GLY A 463 -4.00 16.90 3.04
N CYS A 464 -4.58 17.36 1.93
CA CYS A 464 -4.93 18.76 1.74
C CYS A 464 -5.95 19.26 2.76
N LYS A 465 -5.67 20.42 3.36
CA LYS A 465 -6.69 21.20 4.08
C LYS A 465 -7.58 21.97 3.10
N ILE A 466 -8.70 22.49 3.61
CA ILE A 466 -9.65 23.23 2.76
C ILE A 466 -9.02 24.43 2.06
N ASP A 467 -8.21 25.23 2.74
CA ASP A 467 -7.56 26.42 2.18
C ASP A 467 -6.57 26.06 1.07
N GLU A 468 -5.81 24.99 1.29
CA GLU A 468 -4.88 24.42 0.32
C GLU A 468 -5.59 23.89 -0.93
N ALA A 469 -6.67 23.10 -0.76
CA ALA A 469 -7.48 22.58 -1.86
C ALA A 469 -8.22 23.70 -2.60
N ALA A 470 -8.78 24.67 -1.87
CA ALA A 470 -9.46 25.84 -2.41
C ALA A 470 -8.50 26.69 -3.25
N ALA A 471 -7.27 26.93 -2.79
CA ALA A 471 -6.27 27.68 -3.54
C ALA A 471 -5.97 27.05 -4.92
N LEU A 472 -6.00 25.71 -5.00
CA LEU A 472 -5.79 25.00 -6.27
C LEU A 472 -6.96 25.25 -7.25
N VAL A 473 -8.20 25.06 -6.82
CA VAL A 473 -9.37 25.28 -7.69
C VAL A 473 -9.65 26.76 -7.98
N ASP A 474 -9.11 27.66 -7.15
CA ASP A 474 -9.23 29.10 -7.33
C ASP A 474 -8.21 29.65 -8.34
N GLY A 475 -7.01 29.07 -8.36
CA GLY A 475 -5.94 29.44 -9.27
C GLY A 475 -6.12 28.90 -10.69
N PHE A 476 -6.89 27.82 -10.86
CA PHE A 476 -7.00 27.11 -12.14
C PHE A 476 -8.45 26.74 -12.47
N ALA A 477 -8.81 26.79 -13.76
CA ALA A 477 -10.18 26.59 -14.22
C ALA A 477 -10.55 25.10 -14.34
N PHE A 478 -10.84 24.45 -13.21
CA PHE A 478 -11.37 23.10 -13.17
C PHE A 478 -12.87 23.07 -13.52
N ASN A 479 -13.30 22.03 -14.24
CA ASN A 479 -14.72 21.75 -14.48
C ASN A 479 -15.32 20.90 -13.36
N ALA A 480 -14.50 20.02 -12.77
CA ALA A 480 -14.89 19.15 -11.67
C ALA A 480 -13.76 18.97 -10.64
N ALA A 481 -14.14 18.78 -9.38
CA ALA A 481 -13.22 18.48 -8.28
C ALA A 481 -13.88 17.51 -7.30
N TYR A 482 -13.29 16.33 -7.13
CA TYR A 482 -13.81 15.25 -6.30
C TYR A 482 -12.89 15.03 -5.10
N VAL A 483 -13.49 14.90 -3.91
CA VAL A 483 -12.74 14.44 -2.74
C VAL A 483 -12.76 12.92 -2.74
N TYR A 484 -11.59 12.31 -2.59
CA TYR A 484 -11.39 10.86 -2.51
C TYR A 484 -10.33 10.54 -1.44
N ALA A 485 -9.81 9.31 -1.37
CA ALA A 485 -8.76 8.89 -0.43
C ALA A 485 -9.11 9.11 1.06
N MET A 486 -10.41 9.10 1.40
CA MET A 486 -10.85 9.39 2.78
C MET A 486 -10.85 8.16 3.69
N GLY A 487 -10.69 6.94 3.16
CA GLY A 487 -10.68 5.72 3.98
C GLY A 487 -12.03 5.44 4.67
N GLN A 488 -13.14 5.87 4.06
CA GLN A 488 -14.50 5.78 4.61
C GLN A 488 -15.15 4.42 4.32
N GLU A 489 -14.67 3.70 3.31
CA GLU A 489 -15.25 2.45 2.90
C GLU A 489 -15.00 1.34 3.95
N PRO A 490 -16.04 0.65 4.45
CA PRO A 490 -15.91 -0.25 5.59
C PRO A 490 -15.04 -1.49 5.30
N TRP A 491 -14.87 -1.85 4.03
CA TRP A 491 -13.96 -2.94 3.65
C TRP A 491 -12.47 -2.58 3.83
N LEU A 492 -12.16 -1.33 4.14
CA LEU A 492 -10.81 -0.80 4.35
C LEU A 492 -10.40 -0.69 5.81
N ASN A 493 -11.33 -0.92 6.75
CA ASN A 493 -11.07 -0.68 8.17
C ASN A 493 -9.84 -1.44 8.70
N HIS A 494 -9.53 -2.61 8.13
CA HIS A 494 -8.33 -3.35 8.48
C HIS A 494 -7.01 -2.67 8.09
N LEU A 495 -7.01 -1.77 7.11
CA LEU A 495 -5.83 -1.01 6.68
C LEU A 495 -5.64 0.25 7.50
N LEU A 496 -6.71 0.98 7.80
CA LEU A 496 -6.64 2.34 8.36
C LEU A 496 -7.11 2.44 9.82
N ASP A 497 -7.92 1.50 10.31
CA ASP A 497 -8.59 1.53 11.63
C ASP A 497 -9.31 2.87 11.95
N ASN A 498 -9.77 3.56 10.90
CA ASN A 498 -10.46 4.83 11.01
C ASN A 498 -11.96 4.61 11.20
N THR A 499 -12.56 5.37 12.13
CA THR A 499 -14.01 5.59 12.12
C THR A 499 -14.29 7.02 11.71
N PHE A 500 -14.83 7.18 10.51
CA PHE A 500 -15.35 8.45 10.05
C PHE A 500 -16.71 8.71 10.68
N ASP A 501 -16.81 9.77 11.47
CA ASP A 501 -18.09 10.35 11.87
C ASP A 501 -18.25 11.76 11.26
N GLU A 502 -19.48 12.29 11.31
CA GLU A 502 -19.84 13.60 10.75
C GLU A 502 -19.12 14.79 11.41
N ASN A 503 -18.56 14.59 12.60
CA ASN A 503 -17.83 15.61 13.36
C ASN A 503 -16.32 15.54 13.11
N SER A 504 -15.83 14.58 12.32
CA SER A 504 -14.40 14.48 12.03
C SER A 504 -13.92 15.73 11.28
N PRO A 505 -12.77 16.31 11.64
CA PRO A 505 -12.20 17.47 10.94
C PRO A 505 -12.05 17.26 9.43
N SER A 506 -11.68 16.04 9.01
CA SER A 506 -11.58 15.65 7.60
C SER A 506 -12.94 15.69 6.89
N HIS A 507 -14.01 15.20 7.53
CA HIS A 507 -15.37 15.25 6.97
C HIS A 507 -15.91 16.68 6.86
N ILE A 508 -15.69 17.49 7.90
CA ILE A 508 -16.12 18.90 7.92
C ILE A 508 -15.43 19.68 6.80
N GLN A 509 -14.10 19.58 6.70
CA GLN A 509 -13.33 20.34 5.71
C GLN A 509 -13.60 19.89 4.28
N SER A 510 -13.73 18.59 4.03
CA SER A 510 -14.09 18.08 2.69
C SER A 510 -15.48 18.54 2.25
N THR A 511 -16.46 18.56 3.17
CA THR A 511 -17.81 19.07 2.86
C THR A 511 -17.79 20.56 2.56
N GLN A 512 -17.01 21.34 3.31
CA GLN A 512 -16.83 22.77 3.05
C GLN A 512 -16.13 23.03 1.71
N PHE A 513 -15.13 22.23 1.33
CA PHE A 513 -14.48 22.30 0.02
C PHE A 513 -15.48 22.01 -1.12
N VAL A 514 -16.31 20.98 -0.99
CA VAL A 514 -17.36 20.68 -1.97
C VAL A 514 -18.34 21.85 -2.11
N ALA A 515 -18.72 22.49 -1.01
CA ALA A 515 -19.58 23.68 -1.04
C ALA A 515 -18.89 24.87 -1.75
N HIS A 516 -17.60 25.08 -1.49
CA HIS A 516 -16.78 26.10 -2.15
C HIS A 516 -16.73 25.89 -3.68
N CYS A 517 -16.46 24.66 -4.13
CA CYS A 517 -16.46 24.30 -5.55
C CYS A 517 -17.83 24.57 -6.20
N LYS A 518 -18.93 24.14 -5.57
CA LYS A 518 -20.29 24.34 -6.09
C LYS A 518 -20.65 25.82 -6.20
N ALA A 519 -20.23 26.66 -5.25
CA ALA A 519 -20.45 28.10 -5.30
C ALA A 519 -19.77 28.78 -6.50
N LYS A 520 -18.72 28.15 -7.05
CA LYS A 520 -18.00 28.59 -8.26
C LYS A 520 -18.45 27.92 -9.56
N GLY A 521 -19.47 27.06 -9.49
CA GLY A 521 -19.96 26.30 -10.65
C GLY A 521 -19.08 25.10 -11.03
N ILE A 522 -18.18 24.66 -10.13
CA ILE A 522 -17.36 23.46 -10.31
C ILE A 522 -18.15 22.24 -9.81
N ALA A 523 -18.28 21.20 -10.64
CA ALA A 523 -18.95 19.97 -10.24
C ALA A 523 -18.15 19.27 -9.13
N SER A 524 -18.78 18.94 -8.00
CA SER A 524 -18.04 18.43 -6.84
C SER A 524 -18.90 17.57 -5.91
N GLU A 525 -18.26 16.54 -5.35
CA GLU A 525 -18.80 15.64 -4.32
C GLU A 525 -17.65 15.00 -3.53
N VAL A 526 -17.96 14.53 -2.32
CA VAL A 526 -17.10 13.57 -1.61
C VAL A 526 -17.49 12.18 -2.11
N LEU A 527 -16.55 11.47 -2.72
CA LEU A 527 -16.78 10.14 -3.26
C LEU A 527 -16.88 9.13 -2.11
N TYR A 528 -17.83 8.21 -2.23
CA TYR A 528 -18.06 7.15 -1.28
C TYR A 528 -18.60 5.92 -2.00
N ALA A 529 -18.07 4.74 -1.67
CA ALA A 529 -18.42 3.47 -2.28
C ALA A 529 -18.08 3.44 -3.79
N THR A 530 -19.05 3.30 -4.70
CA THR A 530 -18.79 3.31 -6.15
C THR A 530 -19.30 4.56 -6.84
N LYS A 531 -18.53 5.01 -7.83
CA LYS A 531 -18.96 6.07 -8.75
C LYS A 531 -18.42 5.80 -10.15
N GLU A 532 -19.23 6.10 -11.15
CA GLU A 532 -18.78 6.20 -12.53
C GLU A 532 -18.92 7.65 -13.02
N ILE A 533 -17.88 8.15 -13.69
CA ILE A 533 -17.79 9.49 -14.27
C ILE A 533 -17.33 9.33 -15.72
N VAL A 534 -18.00 9.99 -16.66
CA VAL A 534 -17.61 10.01 -18.08
C VAL A 534 -17.33 11.44 -18.51
N LEU A 535 -16.13 11.70 -19.02
CA LEU A 535 -15.70 12.98 -19.54
C LEU A 535 -15.78 12.96 -21.08
N CYS A 536 -16.80 13.62 -21.63
CA CYS A 536 -17.02 13.65 -23.07
C CYS A 536 -15.96 14.49 -23.80
N GLN A 537 -15.40 14.00 -24.91
CA GLN A 537 -14.42 14.76 -25.71
C GLN A 537 -15.02 15.90 -26.55
N ASN A 538 -16.36 15.93 -26.69
CA ASN A 538 -17.10 16.90 -27.51
C ASN A 538 -17.00 18.35 -27.01
#